data_AF-A0A7Y5BZ61-F1
#
_entry.id   AF-A0A7Y5BZ61-F1
#
_cell.length_a   1.000
_cell.length_b   1.000
_cell.length_c   1.000
_cell.angle_alpha   90.00
_cell.angle_beta   90.00
_cell.angle_gamma   90.00
#
_symmetry.space_group_name_H-M   'P 1'
#
loop_
_entity.id
_entity.type
_entity.pdbx_description
1 polymer ?
#
loop_
_entity_poly.entity_id
_entity_poly.type
_entity_poly.pdbx_seq_one_letter_code
_entity_poly.pdbx_strand_id
1 'polypeptide(L)'
;FHYAGFAAPILAGMVGRHLHEPTHPSTSALRGFYAVFAIIVMLGPALVAVGITFSPQVEAVMGAILAIGYTGLALIVLGQGMWRAKGFFARVFLAISALSAMVTMVVAAAYALRTFNLFPFLSIPQMVAVHGWGNAVGFVFFGLLGWALNQKPTR
;
A
#
# COMPACT_ATOMS: atom_id res chain seq x y z
N PHE A 1 -3.12 12.39 1.60
CA PHE A 1 -4.28 12.31 0.70
C PHE A 1 -3.92 11.97 -0.75
N HIS A 2 -3.01 12.69 -1.41
CA HIS A 2 -2.65 12.42 -2.82
C HIS A 2 -2.16 10.99 -3.11
N TYR A 3 -1.32 10.40 -2.25
CA TYR A 3 -0.85 9.03 -2.46
C TYR A 3 -1.98 8.01 -2.38
N ALA A 4 -2.88 8.16 -1.40
CA ALA A 4 -3.96 7.23 -1.16
C ALA A 4 -5.12 7.36 -2.16
N GLY A 5 -5.43 8.57 -2.62
CA GLY A 5 -6.53 8.79 -3.57
C GLY A 5 -6.15 8.62 -5.05
N PHE A 6 -4.86 8.56 -5.37
CA PHE A 6 -4.39 8.48 -6.76
C PHE A 6 -3.39 7.36 -7.00
N ALA A 7 -2.22 7.42 -6.34
CA ALA A 7 -1.13 6.50 -6.64
C ALA A 7 -1.43 5.06 -6.22
N ALA A 8 -2.05 4.87 -5.05
CA ALA A 8 -2.36 3.54 -4.53
C ALA A 8 -3.40 2.79 -5.39
N PRO A 9 -4.51 3.38 -5.86
CA PRO A 9 -5.40 2.76 -6.84
C PRO A 9 -4.68 2.36 -8.15
N ILE A 10 -3.79 3.22 -8.67
CA ILE A 10 -3.01 2.91 -9.88
C ILE A 10 -2.12 1.68 -9.65
N LEU A 11 -1.35 1.68 -8.56
CA LEU A 11 -0.47 0.59 -8.20
C LEU A 11 -1.26 -0.70 -7.93
N ALA A 12 -2.39 -0.63 -7.23
CA ALA A 12 -3.29 -1.76 -7.03
C ALA A 12 -3.78 -2.34 -8.37
N GLY A 13 -4.19 -1.49 -9.31
CA GLY A 13 -4.57 -1.92 -10.66
C GLY A 13 -3.44 -2.58 -11.44
N MET A 14 -2.19 -2.14 -11.26
CA MET A 14 -1.00 -2.79 -11.84
C MET A 14 -0.81 -4.20 -11.26
N VAL A 15 -0.98 -4.38 -9.94
CA VAL A 15 -0.96 -5.71 -9.30
C VAL A 15 -2.06 -6.61 -9.88
N GLY A 16 -3.29 -6.09 -9.99
CA GLY A 16 -4.43 -6.83 -10.51
C GLY A 16 -4.20 -7.37 -11.92
N ARG A 17 -3.72 -6.52 -12.85
CA ARG A 17 -3.39 -6.96 -14.22
C ARG A 17 -2.41 -8.13 -14.23
N HIS A 18 -1.43 -8.10 -13.34
CA HIS A 18 -0.42 -9.14 -13.26
C HIS A 18 -0.94 -10.44 -12.62
N LEU A 19 -1.86 -10.37 -11.65
CA LEU A 19 -2.50 -11.56 -11.07
C LEU A 19 -3.44 -12.29 -12.03
N HIS A 20 -3.95 -11.57 -13.04
CA HIS A 20 -4.82 -12.07 -14.08
C HIS A 20 -4.08 -12.45 -15.38
N GLU A 21 -2.74 -12.36 -15.41
CA GLU A 21 -1.95 -12.72 -16.59
C GLU A 21 -2.08 -14.23 -16.90
N PRO A 22 -2.56 -14.63 -18.10
CA PRO A 22 -2.85 -16.04 -18.42
C PRO A 22 -1.63 -16.96 -18.36
N THR A 23 -0.43 -16.42 -18.60
CA THR A 23 0.82 -17.18 -18.63
C THR A 23 1.31 -17.59 -17.24
N HIS A 24 0.81 -16.93 -16.17
CA HIS A 24 1.16 -17.22 -14.78
C HIS A 24 -0.09 -17.15 -13.90
N PRO A 25 -1.01 -18.14 -14.01
CA PRO A 25 -2.28 -18.10 -13.32
C PRO A 25 -2.08 -18.06 -11.79
N SER A 26 -2.72 -17.08 -11.15
CA SER A 26 -2.81 -17.00 -9.69
C SER A 26 -3.95 -17.86 -9.17
N THR A 27 -3.84 -18.35 -7.94
CA THR A 27 -4.92 -19.12 -7.30
C THR A 27 -6.17 -18.26 -7.10
N SER A 28 -7.34 -18.89 -7.09
CA SER A 28 -8.63 -18.22 -6.84
C SER A 28 -8.65 -17.50 -5.49
N ALA A 29 -8.10 -18.13 -4.45
CA ALA A 29 -7.98 -17.54 -3.12
C ALA A 29 -7.15 -16.25 -3.12
N LEU A 30 -6.01 -16.23 -3.82
CA LEU A 30 -5.17 -15.03 -3.90
C LEU A 30 -5.85 -13.88 -4.62
N ARG A 31 -6.62 -14.18 -5.69
CA ARG A 31 -7.44 -13.17 -6.38
C ARG A 31 -8.55 -12.62 -5.49
N GLY A 32 -9.16 -13.47 -4.65
CA GLY A 32 -10.12 -13.05 -3.63
C GLY A 32 -9.51 -12.10 -2.60
N PHE A 33 -8.37 -12.46 -2.02
CA PHE A 33 -7.65 -11.58 -1.08
C PHE A 33 -7.22 -10.27 -1.72
N TYR A 34 -6.69 -10.32 -2.95
CA TYR A 34 -6.38 -9.13 -3.73
C TYR A 34 -7.59 -8.21 -3.87
N ALA A 35 -8.75 -8.75 -4.26
CA ALA A 35 -9.96 -7.95 -4.46
C ALA A 35 -10.37 -7.21 -3.17
N VAL A 36 -10.35 -7.90 -2.03
CA VAL A 36 -10.64 -7.30 -0.73
C VAL A 36 -9.68 -6.15 -0.41
N PHE A 37 -8.37 -6.39 -0.50
CA PHE A 37 -7.37 -5.37 -0.19
C PHE A 37 -7.40 -4.19 -1.15
N ALA A 38 -7.61 -4.45 -2.45
CA ALA A 38 -7.76 -3.41 -3.46
C ALA A 38 -8.98 -2.52 -3.18
N ILE A 39 -10.12 -3.10 -2.83
CA ILE A 39 -11.33 -2.34 -2.45
C ILE A 39 -11.05 -1.45 -1.24
N ILE A 40 -10.42 -1.99 -0.19
CA ILE A 40 -10.06 -1.22 1.00
C ILE A 40 -9.17 -0.02 0.63
N VAL A 41 -8.14 -0.25 -0.19
CA VAL A 41 -7.22 0.82 -0.62
C VAL A 41 -7.92 1.87 -1.48
N MET A 42 -8.80 1.47 -2.40
CA MET A 42 -9.60 2.41 -3.20
C MET A 42 -10.54 3.25 -2.34
N LEU A 43 -11.14 2.65 -1.31
CA LEU A 43 -11.99 3.35 -0.35
C LEU A 43 -11.20 4.19 0.67
N GLY A 44 -9.85 4.14 0.62
CA GLY A 44 -8.97 4.80 1.57
C GLY A 44 -9.31 6.26 1.87
N PRO A 45 -9.49 7.15 0.88
CA PRO A 45 -9.89 8.53 1.14
C PRO A 45 -11.21 8.65 1.90
N ALA A 46 -12.21 7.81 1.57
CA ALA A 46 -13.49 7.80 2.25
C ALA A 46 -13.38 7.27 3.69
N LEU A 47 -12.61 6.20 3.91
CA LEU A 47 -12.34 5.66 5.24
C LEU A 47 -11.67 6.70 6.14
N VAL A 48 -10.66 7.40 5.63
CA VAL A 48 -9.99 8.48 6.37
C VAL A 48 -10.96 9.62 6.65
N ALA A 49 -11.78 10.03 5.67
CA ALA A 49 -12.78 11.09 5.86
C ALA A 49 -13.80 10.73 6.96
N VAL A 50 -14.30 9.49 6.96
CA VAL A 50 -15.14 8.97 8.05
C VAL A 50 -14.38 9.06 9.39
N GLY A 51 -13.14 8.55 9.43
CA GLY A 51 -12.29 8.60 10.62
C GLY A 51 -12.22 9.97 11.28
N ILE A 52 -11.77 10.97 10.53
CA ILE A 52 -11.56 12.33 11.04
C ILE A 52 -12.87 13.07 11.38
N THR A 53 -14.00 12.64 10.80
CA THR A 53 -15.29 13.33 10.99
C THR A 53 -15.97 12.94 12.29
N PHE A 54 -15.89 11.67 12.69
CA PHE A 54 -16.71 11.15 13.79
C PHE A 54 -16.02 11.19 15.16
N SER A 55 -14.85 10.56 15.31
CA SER A 55 -14.10 10.59 16.58
C SER A 55 -12.67 10.04 16.43
N PRO A 56 -11.76 10.33 17.38
CA PRO A 56 -10.41 9.75 17.38
C PRO A 56 -10.38 8.21 17.38
N GLN A 57 -11.34 7.57 18.04
CA GLN A 57 -11.45 6.11 18.05
C GLN A 57 -11.90 5.57 16.68
N VAL A 58 -12.84 6.25 16.01
CA VAL A 58 -13.26 5.90 14.65
C VAL A 58 -12.10 6.13 13.67
N GLU A 59 -11.34 7.21 13.81
CA GLU A 59 -10.11 7.45 13.05
C GLU A 59 -9.12 6.28 13.20
N ALA A 60 -8.91 5.80 14.42
CA ALA A 60 -8.01 4.68 14.65
C ALA A 60 -8.50 3.37 14.01
N VAL A 61 -9.80 3.08 14.08
CA VAL A 61 -10.39 1.89 13.44
C VAL A 61 -10.29 1.98 11.92
N MET A 62 -10.68 3.11 11.33
CA MET A 62 -10.63 3.30 9.87
C MET A 62 -9.18 3.31 9.36
N GLY A 63 -8.26 3.92 10.10
CA GLY A 63 -6.82 3.88 9.81
C GLY A 63 -6.25 2.47 9.87
N ALA A 64 -6.67 1.65 10.85
CA ALA A 64 -6.24 0.26 10.96
C ALA A 64 -6.76 -0.59 9.79
N ILE A 65 -8.03 -0.43 9.39
CA ILE A 65 -8.59 -1.10 8.20
C ILE A 65 -7.76 -0.75 6.96
N LEU A 66 -7.45 0.54 6.79
CA LEU A 66 -6.63 0.99 5.67
C LEU A 66 -5.22 0.39 5.71
N ALA A 67 -4.57 0.39 6.87
CA ALA A 67 -3.26 -0.22 7.07
C ALA A 67 -3.24 -1.71 6.71
N ILE A 68 -4.30 -2.45 7.05
CA ILE A 68 -4.47 -3.86 6.65
C ILE A 68 -4.56 -3.99 5.13
N GLY A 69 -5.36 -3.15 4.46
CA GLY A 69 -5.49 -3.16 3.00
C GLY A 69 -4.15 -2.93 2.28
N TYR A 70 -3.42 -1.89 2.69
CA TYR A 70 -2.10 -1.59 2.12
C TYR A 70 -1.08 -2.69 2.40
N THR A 71 -1.05 -3.21 3.63
CA THR A 71 -0.12 -4.29 4.03
C THR A 71 -0.44 -5.56 3.24
N GLY A 72 -1.71 -5.91 3.09
CA GLY A 72 -2.15 -7.06 2.29
C GLY A 72 -1.73 -6.95 0.82
N LEU A 73 -1.93 -5.78 0.20
CA LEU A 73 -1.46 -5.53 -1.17
C LEU A 73 0.07 -5.58 -1.27
N ALA A 74 0.80 -5.00 -0.31
CA ALA A 74 2.26 -5.05 -0.28
C ALA A 74 2.79 -6.49 -0.17
N LEU A 75 2.17 -7.32 0.67
CA LEU A 75 2.52 -8.73 0.79
C LEU A 75 2.28 -9.50 -0.52
N ILE A 76 1.19 -9.19 -1.24
CA ILE A 76 0.95 -9.76 -2.57
C ILE A 76 2.02 -9.34 -3.58
N VAL A 77 2.49 -8.09 -3.53
CA VAL A 77 3.60 -7.61 -4.37
C VAL A 77 4.93 -8.30 -4.00
N LEU A 78 5.24 -8.44 -2.72
CA LEU A 78 6.45 -9.15 -2.26
C LEU A 78 6.42 -10.62 -2.67
N GLY A 79 5.27 -11.27 -2.55
CA GLY A 79 5.08 -12.62 -3.08
C GLY A 79 5.12 -12.61 -4.60
N GLN A 80 3.98 -12.37 -5.24
CA GLN A 80 3.84 -12.59 -6.68
C GLN A 80 4.57 -11.56 -7.53
N GLY A 81 4.55 -10.29 -7.13
CA GLY A 81 5.17 -9.21 -7.90
C GLY A 81 6.68 -9.41 -8.09
N MET A 82 7.40 -9.79 -7.03
CA MET A 82 8.84 -10.04 -7.12
C MET A 82 9.17 -11.29 -7.94
N TRP A 83 8.46 -12.40 -7.73
CA TRP A 83 8.77 -13.65 -8.46
C TRP A 83 8.53 -13.55 -9.95
N ARG A 84 7.54 -12.75 -10.35
CA ARG A 84 7.09 -12.66 -11.74
C ARG A 84 7.57 -11.40 -12.46
N ALA A 85 8.18 -10.45 -11.76
CA ALA A 85 8.79 -9.30 -12.41
C ALA A 85 9.98 -9.70 -13.29
N LYS A 86 10.04 -9.10 -14.48
CA LYS A 86 11.02 -9.35 -15.54
C LYS A 86 12.19 -8.37 -15.35
N GLY A 87 13.24 -8.84 -14.68
CA GLY A 87 14.48 -8.09 -14.48
C GLY A 87 14.79 -7.76 -13.02
N PHE A 88 16.07 -7.72 -12.69
CA PHE A 88 16.55 -7.51 -11.32
C PHE A 88 16.08 -6.18 -10.72
N PHE A 89 16.23 -5.07 -11.46
CA PHE A 89 15.85 -3.74 -10.98
C PHE A 89 14.35 -3.60 -10.73
N ALA A 90 13.50 -4.17 -11.59
CA ALA A 90 12.06 -4.18 -11.37
C ALA A 90 11.70 -4.87 -10.05
N ARG A 91 12.32 -6.02 -9.76
CA ARG A 91 12.11 -6.76 -8.50
C ARG A 91 12.54 -5.94 -7.29
N VAL A 92 13.73 -5.35 -7.33
CA VAL A 92 14.28 -4.54 -6.23
C VAL A 92 13.39 -3.34 -5.95
N PHE A 93 12.96 -2.60 -6.98
CA PHE A 93 12.12 -1.43 -6.78
C PHE A 93 10.71 -1.78 -6.30
N LEU A 94 10.12 -2.89 -6.78
CA LEU A 94 8.85 -3.39 -6.24
C LEU A 94 8.98 -3.84 -4.79
N ALA A 95 10.12 -4.44 -4.40
CA ALA A 95 10.40 -4.81 -3.02
C ALA A 95 10.50 -3.58 -2.11
N ILE A 96 11.29 -2.57 -2.53
CA ILE A 96 11.44 -1.29 -1.81
C ILE A 96 10.07 -0.63 -1.66
N SER A 97 9.27 -0.61 -2.71
CA SER A 97 7.92 -0.05 -2.71
C SER A 97 7.01 -0.74 -1.69
N ALA A 98 6.94 -2.07 -1.74
CA ALA A 98 6.10 -2.84 -0.83
C ALA A 98 6.56 -2.73 0.63
N LEU A 99 7.87 -2.81 0.90
CA LEU A 99 8.41 -2.66 2.25
C LEU A 99 8.18 -1.25 2.80
N SER A 100 8.32 -0.22 1.97
CA SER A 100 8.03 1.16 2.36
C SER A 100 6.54 1.34 2.70
N ALA A 101 5.64 0.75 1.92
CA ALA A 101 4.22 0.75 2.24
C ALA A 101 3.96 0.10 3.61
N MET A 102 4.54 -1.08 3.87
CA MET A 102 4.39 -1.76 5.16
C MET A 102 4.91 -0.90 6.33
N VAL A 103 6.13 -0.36 6.23
CA VAL A 103 6.73 0.48 7.28
C VAL A 103 5.87 1.71 7.55
N THR A 104 5.44 2.40 6.51
CA THR A 104 4.60 3.61 6.67
C THR A 104 3.24 3.29 7.28
N MET A 105 2.62 2.16 6.93
CA MET A 105 1.37 1.72 7.55
C MET A 105 1.55 1.34 9.02
N VAL A 106 2.67 0.72 9.40
CA VAL A 106 3.00 0.47 10.82
C VAL A 106 3.13 1.77 11.59
N VAL A 107 3.83 2.77 11.03
CA VAL A 107 3.96 4.09 11.67
C VAL A 107 2.59 4.79 11.80
N ALA A 108 1.75 4.73 10.76
CA ALA A 108 0.40 5.29 10.81
C ALA A 108 -0.48 4.59 11.86
N ALA A 109 -0.44 3.26 11.94
CA ALA A 109 -1.17 2.49 12.93
C ALA A 109 -0.68 2.79 14.36
N ALA A 110 0.65 2.84 14.58
CA ALA A 110 1.23 3.20 15.87
C ALA A 110 0.81 4.62 16.30
N TYR A 111 0.77 5.57 15.36
CA TYR A 111 0.29 6.91 15.62
C TYR A 111 -1.20 6.91 15.99
N ALA A 112 -2.04 6.18 15.26
CA ALA A 112 -3.46 6.08 15.56
C ALA A 112 -3.74 5.50 16.95
N LEU A 113 -2.91 4.58 17.42
CA LEU A 113 -3.02 3.98 18.75
C LEU A 113 -2.74 4.99 19.90
N ARG A 114 -2.22 6.20 19.63
CA ARG A 114 -2.15 7.27 20.63
C ARG A 114 -3.50 7.64 21.22
N THR A 115 -4.60 7.45 20.49
CA THR A 115 -5.94 7.71 21.04
C THR A 115 -6.25 6.83 22.25
N PHE A 116 -5.54 5.71 22.40
CA PHE A 116 -5.64 4.79 23.55
C PHE A 116 -4.45 4.94 24.51
N ASN A 117 -3.72 6.05 24.43
CA ASN A 117 -2.51 6.33 25.21
C ASN A 117 -1.35 5.33 24.95
N LEU A 118 -1.39 4.61 23.83
CA LEU A 118 -0.29 3.76 23.37
C LEU A 118 0.63 4.59 22.47
N PHE A 119 1.94 4.56 22.71
CA PHE A 119 2.95 5.37 22.00
C PHE A 119 2.79 6.91 22.15
N PRO A 120 2.65 7.45 23.37
CA PRO A 120 2.47 8.89 23.61
C PRO A 120 3.69 9.73 23.21
N PHE A 121 4.80 9.14 22.78
CA PHE A 121 5.97 9.87 22.29
C PHE A 121 5.92 10.16 20.77
N LEU A 122 5.03 9.51 20.01
CA LEU A 122 4.98 9.65 18.55
C LEU A 122 4.17 10.89 18.14
N SER A 123 4.85 11.98 17.79
CA SER A 123 4.19 13.24 17.41
C SER A 123 3.69 13.24 15.96
N ILE A 124 2.75 14.16 15.64
CA ILE A 124 2.25 14.37 14.26
C ILE A 124 3.41 14.64 13.29
N PRO A 125 4.36 15.57 13.58
CA PRO A 125 5.46 15.84 12.65
C PRO A 125 6.34 14.61 12.38
N GLN A 126 6.61 13.79 13.39
CA GLN A 126 7.38 12.55 13.22
C GLN A 126 6.62 11.55 12.34
N MET A 127 5.33 11.33 12.61
CA MET A 127 4.50 10.47 11.78
C MET A 127 4.47 10.98 10.34
N VAL A 128 4.17 12.25 10.12
CA VAL A 128 4.07 12.85 8.77
C VAL A 128 5.40 12.79 8.03
N ALA A 129 6.53 12.99 8.70
CA ALA A 129 7.85 12.88 8.08
C ALA A 129 8.11 11.47 7.54
N VAL A 130 7.98 10.45 8.39
CA VAL A 130 8.24 9.05 7.99
C VAL A 130 7.18 8.54 7.03
N HIS A 131 5.91 8.77 7.35
CA HIS A 131 4.78 8.36 6.51
C HIS A 131 4.78 9.07 5.16
N GLY A 132 5.04 10.38 5.14
CA GLY A 132 5.04 11.20 3.93
C GLY A 132 6.17 10.82 2.99
N TRP A 133 7.42 10.88 3.44
CA TRP A 133 8.59 10.52 2.61
C TRP A 133 8.57 9.05 2.21
N GLY A 134 8.24 8.16 3.14
CA GLY A 134 8.13 6.73 2.88
C GLY A 134 7.07 6.42 1.84
N ASN A 135 5.92 7.12 1.84
CA ASN A 135 4.92 6.93 0.80
C ASN A 135 5.32 7.56 -0.53
N ALA A 136 5.89 8.77 -0.51
CA ALA A 136 6.23 9.50 -1.72
C ALA A 136 7.34 8.81 -2.53
N VAL A 137 8.49 8.60 -1.88
CA VAL A 137 9.69 8.07 -2.54
C VAL A 137 9.71 6.56 -2.45
N GLY A 138 9.55 6.02 -1.24
CA GLY A 138 9.59 4.59 -0.99
C GLY A 138 8.52 3.84 -1.76
N PHE A 139 7.24 4.10 -1.45
CA PHE A 139 6.12 3.37 -2.03
C PHE A 139 5.82 3.81 -3.47
N VAL A 140 5.52 5.09 -3.70
CA VAL A 140 4.97 5.53 -4.99
C VAL A 140 6.04 5.60 -6.08
N PHE A 141 7.14 6.32 -5.86
CA PHE A 141 8.17 6.47 -6.88
C PHE A 141 8.78 5.11 -7.29
N PHE A 142 9.26 4.30 -6.33
CA PHE A 142 9.80 2.99 -6.67
C PHE A 142 8.73 2.00 -7.14
N GLY A 143 7.48 2.14 -6.71
CA GLY A 143 6.38 1.32 -7.21
C GLY A 143 6.15 1.56 -8.70
N LEU A 144 6.00 2.82 -9.10
CA LEU A 144 5.82 3.20 -10.50
C LEU A 144 7.05 2.85 -11.34
N LEU A 145 8.26 3.10 -10.84
CA LEU A 145 9.50 2.76 -11.54
C LEU A 145 9.65 1.24 -11.71
N GLY A 146 9.39 0.46 -10.66
CA GLY A 146 9.42 -0.99 -10.69
C GLY A 146 8.44 -1.58 -11.72
N TRP A 147 7.20 -1.07 -11.74
CA TRP A 147 6.21 -1.49 -12.73
C TRP A 147 6.53 -1.01 -14.15
N ALA A 148 7.11 0.18 -14.33
CA ALA A 148 7.54 0.67 -15.64
C ALA A 148 8.65 -0.21 -16.23
N LEU A 149 9.64 -0.58 -15.42
CA LEU A 149 10.72 -1.49 -15.84
C LEU A 149 10.25 -2.93 -16.06
N ASN A 150 9.14 -3.33 -15.44
CA ASN A 150 8.55 -4.65 -15.62
C ASN A 150 7.74 -4.77 -16.93
N GLN A 151 7.36 -3.66 -17.55
CA GLN A 151 6.64 -3.68 -18.83
C GLN A 151 7.60 -4.05 -19.97
N LYS A 152 7.13 -4.90 -20.90
CA LYS A 152 7.86 -5.10 -22.16
C LYS A 152 7.86 -3.78 -22.93
N PRO A 153 8.96 -3.37 -23.60
CA PRO A 153 8.89 -2.26 -24.53
C PRO A 153 7.83 -2.61 -25.59
N THR A 154 6.75 -1.84 -25.64
CA THR A 154 5.93 -1.77 -26.85
C THR A 154 6.84 -1.18 -27.91
N ARG A 155 7.17 -2.02 -28.91
CA ARG A 155 7.90 -1.58 -30.10
C ARG A 155 7.16 -0.46 -30.80
#